data_AF-A0A1D3TZ55-F1
#
_entry.id   AF-A0A1D3TZ55-F1
#
_cell.length_a   1.000
_cell.length_b   1.000
_cell.length_c   1.000
_cell.angle_alpha   90.00
_cell.angle_beta   90.00
_cell.angle_gamma   90.00
#
_symmetry.space_group_name_H-M   'P 1'
#
loop_
_entity.id
_entity.type
_entity.pdbx_description
1 polymer ?
#
loop_
_entity_poly.entity_id
_entity_poly.type
_entity_poly.pdbx_seq_one_letter_code
_entity_poly.pdbx_strand_id
1 'polypeptide(L)'
;MNKILRGFVNEANGEQSSFYFENTAKNIASFILKNEADSREIKIETIFGDTVLETRGRDGILSGEETYIDEVSLILKSMKAGESKAEDIAYLEPGNQDGHDEFDSADLVQDEFEDITEDDL
;
A
#
# COMPACT_ATOMS: atom_id res chain seq x y z
N MET A 1 5.30 -13.56 -16.64
CA MET A 1 5.81 -13.26 -15.28
C MET A 1 4.69 -12.58 -14.53
N ASN A 2 4.10 -13.24 -13.53
CA ASN A 2 3.11 -12.61 -12.66
C ASN A 2 3.84 -11.56 -11.82
N LYS A 3 3.56 -10.28 -12.07
CA LYS A 3 4.17 -9.18 -11.31
C LYS A 3 3.62 -9.20 -9.87
N ILE A 4 4.39 -8.69 -8.91
CA ILE A 4 3.88 -8.40 -7.57
C ILE A 4 3.35 -6.97 -7.55
N LEU A 5 2.26 -6.73 -6.83
CA LEU A 5 1.71 -5.40 -6.55
C LEU A 5 1.89 -5.05 -5.08
N ARG A 6 1.88 -3.75 -4.82
CA ARG A 6 1.84 -3.17 -3.48
C ARG A 6 0.48 -2.49 -3.29
N GLY A 7 -0.28 -2.92 -2.29
CA GLY A 7 -1.53 -2.28 -1.88
C GLY A 7 -1.35 -1.48 -0.60
N PHE A 8 -1.93 -0.28 -0.57
CA PHE A 8 -1.99 0.60 0.58
C PHE A 8 -3.42 0.74 1.06
N VAL A 9 -3.58 0.79 2.38
CA VAL A 9 -4.81 1.20 3.05
C VAL A 9 -4.47 2.46 3.83
N ASN A 10 -5.00 3.59 3.37
CA ASN A 10 -4.86 4.89 4.03
C ASN A 10 -6.10 5.12 4.89
N GLU A 11 -5.89 5.28 6.18
CA GLU A 11 -6.94 5.63 7.13
C GLU A 11 -7.15 7.15 7.22
N ALA A 12 -8.35 7.59 7.62
CA ALA A 12 -8.66 9.01 7.75
C ALA A 12 -7.84 9.75 8.81
N ASN A 13 -7.23 9.02 9.76
CA ASN A 13 -6.30 9.59 10.75
C ASN A 13 -4.88 9.81 10.19
N GLY A 14 -4.63 9.45 8.92
CA GLY A 14 -3.33 9.54 8.27
C GLY A 14 -2.43 8.31 8.44
N GLU A 15 -2.88 7.27 9.15
CA GLU A 15 -2.16 6.01 9.22
C GLU A 15 -2.23 5.28 7.89
N GLN A 16 -1.12 4.67 7.48
CA GLN A 16 -1.02 3.91 6.25
C GLN A 16 -0.49 2.51 6.55
N SER A 17 -1.20 1.49 6.04
CA SER A 17 -0.73 0.11 6.04
C SER A 17 -0.40 -0.33 4.62
N SER A 18 0.66 -1.12 4.44
CA SER A 18 1.11 -1.62 3.13
C SER A 18 1.17 -3.14 3.06
N PHE A 19 0.77 -3.71 1.93
CA PHE A 19 0.69 -5.15 1.69
C PHE A 19 1.24 -5.50 0.31
N TYR A 20 1.87 -6.67 0.18
CA TYR A 20 2.35 -7.18 -1.11
C TYR A 20 1.58 -8.44 -1.50
N PHE A 21 1.15 -8.54 -2.76
CA PHE A 21 0.39 -9.69 -3.26
C PHE A 21 0.55 -9.87 -4.77
N GLU A 22 0.22 -11.05 -5.26
CA GLU A 22 0.29 -11.35 -6.70
C GLU A 22 -0.69 -10.49 -7.50
N ASN A 23 -0.23 -9.98 -8.64
CA ASN A 23 -1.01 -9.20 -9.59
C ASN A 23 -2.06 -10.07 -10.30
N THR A 24 -3.21 -10.26 -9.64
CA THR A 24 -4.40 -10.87 -10.23
C THR A 24 -5.62 -10.03 -9.90
N ALA A 25 -6.57 -9.93 -10.84
CA ALA A 25 -7.81 -9.17 -10.63
C ALA A 25 -8.58 -9.67 -9.39
N LYS A 26 -8.51 -10.98 -9.10
CA LYS A 26 -9.16 -11.60 -7.93
C LYS A 26 -8.50 -11.22 -6.61
N ASN A 27 -7.17 -11.14 -6.54
CA ASN A 27 -6.46 -10.67 -5.35
C ASN A 27 -6.74 -9.19 -5.11
N ILE A 28 -6.69 -8.36 -6.15
CA ILE A 28 -7.00 -6.93 -6.06
C ILE A 28 -8.43 -6.72 -5.57
N ALA A 29 -9.41 -7.41 -6.17
CA ALA A 29 -10.81 -7.35 -5.74
C ALA A 29 -10.99 -7.80 -4.29
N SER A 30 -10.36 -8.92 -3.91
CA SER A 30 -10.41 -9.42 -2.52
C SER A 30 -9.76 -8.42 -1.54
N PHE A 31 -8.67 -7.77 -1.95
CA PHE A 31 -7.95 -6.80 -1.14
C PHE A 31 -8.80 -5.57 -0.87
N ILE A 32 -9.43 -5.04 -1.92
CA ILE A 32 -10.36 -3.93 -1.83
C ILE A 32 -11.51 -4.30 -0.89
N LEU A 33 -12.20 -5.41 -1.14
CA LEU A 33 -13.38 -5.79 -0.36
C LEU A 33 -13.06 -6.04 1.13
N LYS A 34 -11.90 -6.61 1.44
CA LYS A 34 -11.50 -6.88 2.83
C LYS A 34 -11.10 -5.64 3.61
N ASN A 35 -10.69 -4.56 2.94
CA ASN A 35 -10.19 -3.34 3.56
C ASN A 35 -11.11 -2.12 3.37
N GLU A 36 -12.16 -2.25 2.55
CA GLU A 36 -13.16 -1.21 2.29
C GLU A 36 -13.83 -0.79 3.61
N ALA A 37 -13.73 0.50 3.91
CA ALA A 37 -14.47 1.16 4.98
C ALA A 37 -14.74 2.61 4.56
N ASP A 38 -15.79 3.22 5.12
CA ASP A 38 -16.28 4.56 4.74
C ASP A 38 -15.22 5.68 4.79
N SER A 39 -14.15 5.48 5.55
CA SER A 39 -13.08 6.43 5.81
C SER A 39 -11.72 6.03 5.21
N ARG A 40 -11.65 4.93 4.46
CA ARG A 40 -10.40 4.38 3.94
C ARG A 40 -10.25 4.65 2.45
N GLU A 41 -9.04 5.05 2.07
CA GLU A 41 -8.63 5.12 0.66
C GLU A 41 -7.66 3.96 0.39
N ILE A 42 -7.96 3.17 -0.63
CA ILE A 42 -7.12 2.05 -1.05
C ILE A 42 -6.37 2.46 -2.31
N LYS A 43 -5.05 2.31 -2.30
CA LYS A 43 -4.18 2.58 -3.46
C LYS A 43 -3.39 1.32 -3.81
N ILE A 44 -3.33 0.97 -5.07
CA ILE A 44 -2.62 -0.21 -5.57
C ILE A 44 -1.64 0.22 -6.62
N GLU A 45 -0.38 -0.16 -6.44
CA GLU A 45 0.74 0.26 -7.26
C GLU A 45 1.61 -0.92 -7.69
N THR A 46 2.39 -0.69 -8.75
CA THR A 46 3.54 -1.54 -9.06
C THR A 46 4.61 -1.39 -7.97
N ILE A 47 5.54 -2.34 -7.90
CA ILE A 47 6.72 -2.24 -7.00
C ILE A 47 7.60 -1.01 -7.27
N PHE A 48 7.44 -0.36 -8.44
CA PHE A 48 8.18 0.84 -8.83
C PHE A 48 7.43 2.14 -8.49
N GLY A 49 6.23 2.06 -7.93
CA GLY A 49 5.44 3.21 -7.51
C GLY A 49 4.45 3.73 -8.58
N ASP A 50 4.27 3.01 -9.68
CA ASP A 50 3.24 3.38 -10.67
C ASP A 50 1.86 2.98 -10.15
N THR A 51 0.93 3.93 -10.10
CA THR A 51 -0.43 3.65 -9.65
C THR A 51 -1.20 2.85 -10.70
N VAL A 52 -1.66 1.68 -10.29
CA VAL A 52 -2.46 0.77 -11.12
C VAL A 52 -3.94 1.05 -10.91
N LEU A 53 -4.35 1.19 -9.64
CA LEU A 53 -5.76 1.35 -9.27
C LEU A 53 -5.87 2.04 -7.91
N GLU A 54 -6.84 2.92 -7.74
CA GLU A 54 -7.21 3.54 -6.47
C GLU A 54 -8.73 3.49 -6.26
N THR A 55 -9.16 3.52 -5.01
CA THR A 55 -10.58 3.66 -4.65
C THR A 55 -10.84 5.06 -4.12
N ARG A 56 -11.84 5.77 -4.66
CA ARG A 56 -12.25 7.09 -4.17
C ARG A 56 -13.57 7.03 -3.40
N GLY A 57 -13.53 7.49 -2.15
CA GLY A 57 -14.69 7.79 -1.34
C GLY A 57 -15.59 6.59 -0.98
N ARG A 58 -16.75 6.89 -0.39
CA ARG A 58 -17.71 5.90 0.16
C ARG A 58 -18.29 4.92 -0.85
N ASP A 59 -18.31 5.28 -2.12
CA ASP A 59 -18.93 4.47 -3.16
C ASP A 59 -17.96 3.43 -3.77
N GLY A 60 -16.70 3.43 -3.30
CA GLY A 60 -15.67 2.51 -3.81
C GLY A 60 -15.42 2.69 -5.30
N ILE A 61 -15.53 3.92 -5.81
CA ILE A 61 -15.31 4.23 -7.23
C ILE A 61 -13.86 3.92 -7.56
N LEU A 62 -13.65 3.04 -8.53
CA LEU A 62 -12.31 2.70 -8.99
C LEU A 62 -11.82 3.72 -10.01
N SER A 63 -10.58 4.14 -9.89
CA SER A 63 -9.85 4.88 -10.92
C SER A 63 -8.44 4.32 -11.10
N GLY A 64 -7.84 4.51 -12.27
CA GLY A 64 -6.55 3.89 -12.62
C GLY A 64 -6.53 3.38 -14.07
N GLU A 65 -5.76 2.32 -14.30
CA GLU A 65 -5.66 1.68 -15.61
C GLU A 65 -6.98 0.99 -16.01
N GLU A 66 -7.45 1.26 -17.24
CA GLU A 66 -8.77 0.81 -17.72
C GLU A 66 -8.95 -0.71 -17.67
N THR A 67 -7.93 -1.48 -18.07
CA THR A 67 -7.96 -2.95 -18.01
C THR A 67 -8.17 -3.46 -16.59
N TYR A 68 -7.53 -2.82 -15.61
CA TYR A 68 -7.69 -3.19 -14.20
C TYR A 68 -9.08 -2.81 -13.69
N ILE A 69 -9.59 -1.63 -14.05
CA ILE A 69 -10.93 -1.19 -13.67
C ILE A 69 -11.96 -2.19 -14.14
N ASP A 70 -11.94 -2.61 -15.40
CA ASP A 70 -12.95 -3.50 -15.97
C ASP A 70 -12.96 -4.88 -15.31
N GLU A 71 -11.79 -5.52 -15.21
CA GLU A 71 -11.67 -6.87 -14.65
C GLU A 71 -12.00 -6.90 -13.15
N VAL A 72 -11.47 -5.93 -12.40
CA VAL A 72 -11.64 -5.86 -10.94
C VAL A 72 -13.08 -5.47 -10.59
N SER A 73 -13.70 -4.55 -11.35
CA SER A 73 -15.09 -4.14 -11.13
C SER A 73 -16.06 -5.31 -11.32
N LEU A 74 -15.84 -6.16 -12.33
CA LEU A 74 -16.69 -7.32 -12.58
C LEU A 74 -16.66 -8.29 -11.39
N ILE A 75 -15.46 -8.61 -10.90
CA ILE A 75 -15.26 -9.53 -9.78
C ILE A 75 -15.81 -8.93 -8.48
N LEU A 76 -15.51 -7.65 -8.20
CA LEU A 76 -16.01 -6.95 -7.01
C LEU A 76 -17.54 -6.93 -6.96
N LYS A 77 -18.22 -6.68 -8.09
CA LYS A 77 -19.68 -6.71 -8.16
C LYS A 77 -20.24 -8.09 -7.80
N SER A 78 -19.66 -9.15 -8.37
CA SER A 78 -20.07 -10.53 -8.06
C SER A 78 -19.83 -10.90 -6.60
N MET A 79 -18.71 -10.45 -6.00
CA MET A 79 -18.44 -10.66 -4.57
C MET A 79 -19.40 -9.88 -3.66
N LYS A 80 -19.68 -8.60 -3.96
CA LYS A 80 -20.65 -7.78 -3.22
C LYS A 80 -22.08 -8.32 -3.31
N ALA A 81 -22.43 -8.98 -4.42
CA ALA A 81 -23.69 -9.68 -4.60
C ALA A 81 -23.78 -11.03 -3.86
N GLY A 82 -22.66 -11.52 -3.31
CA GLY A 82 -22.58 -12.81 -2.62
C GLY A 82 -22.50 -14.03 -3.54
N GLU A 83 -22.34 -13.83 -4.85
CA GLU A 83 -22.21 -14.90 -5.85
C GLU A 83 -20.83 -15.55 -5.84
N SER A 84 -19.82 -14.81 -5.38
CA SER A 84 -18.43 -15.26 -5.23
C SER A 84 -17.87 -14.83 -3.87
N LYS A 85 -16.94 -15.60 -3.32
CA LYS A 85 -16.30 -15.28 -2.04
C LYS A 85 -14.97 -14.56 -2.26
N ALA A 86 -14.65 -13.61 -1.39
CA ALA A 86 -13.30 -13.08 -1.29
C ALA A 86 -12.32 -14.20 -0.94
N GLU A 87 -11.15 -14.20 -1.58
CA GLU A 87 -10.11 -15.18 -1.31
C GLU A 87 -9.19 -14.72 -0.18
N ASP A 88 -8.58 -15.69 0.49
CA ASP A 88 -7.44 -15.44 1.34
C ASP A 88 -6.24 -15.05 0.49
N ILE A 89 -5.78 -13.82 0.70
CA ILE A 89 -4.66 -13.26 -0.02
C ILE A 89 -3.41 -13.71 0.72
N ALA A 90 -2.56 -14.46 0.03
CA ALA A 90 -1.22 -14.74 0.53
C ALA A 90 -0.41 -13.45 0.47
N TYR A 91 -0.40 -12.71 1.58
CA TYR A 91 0.45 -11.53 1.70
C TYR A 91 1.91 -11.99 1.74
N LEU A 92 2.72 -11.39 0.89
CA LEU A 92 4.16 -11.62 0.87
C LEU A 92 4.77 -10.71 1.93
N GLU A 93 5.45 -11.30 2.91
CA GLU A 93 6.27 -10.51 3.82
C GLU A 93 7.40 -9.84 3.01
N PRO A 94 7.66 -8.55 3.21
CA PRO A 94 8.93 -7.97 2.75
C PRO A 94 10.01 -8.77 3.47
N GLY A 95 10.76 -9.57 2.72
CA GLY A 95 11.59 -10.62 3.30
C GLY A 95 12.42 -10.10 4.47
N ASN A 96 12.35 -10.82 5.60
CA ASN A 96 13.44 -10.88 6.57
C ASN A 96 14.68 -11.38 5.81
N GLN A 97 15.40 -10.47 5.15
CA GLN A 97 16.81 -10.69 4.89
C GLN A 97 17.51 -10.35 6.20
N ASP A 98 17.59 -11.35 7.08
CA ASP A 98 18.54 -11.37 8.18
C ASP A 98 19.94 -11.15 7.61
N GLY A 99 20.54 -10.01 7.96
CA GLY A 99 21.93 -9.70 7.62
C GLY A 99 22.28 -8.24 7.85
N HIS A 100 22.54 -7.87 9.12
CA HIS A 100 23.28 -6.68 9.58
C HIS A 100 22.59 -5.31 9.29
N ASP A 101 22.40 -4.38 10.21
CA ASP A 101 22.97 -4.14 11.52
C ASP A 101 21.83 -3.81 12.50
N GLU A 102 21.99 -4.27 13.74
CA GLU A 102 21.50 -3.52 14.88
C GLU A 102 22.01 -2.08 14.71
N PHE A 103 21.15 -1.14 14.30
CA PHE A 103 21.37 0.27 14.60
C PHE A 103 21.21 0.38 16.11
N ASP A 104 22.26 0.00 16.84
CA ASP A 104 22.48 0.43 18.20
C ASP A 104 22.47 1.95 18.15
N SER A 105 21.38 2.53 18.66
CA SER A 105 21.19 3.98 18.81
C SER A 105 22.14 4.60 19.85
N ALA A 106 23.28 3.95 20.11
CA ALA A 106 24.30 4.32 21.08
C ALA A 106 25.49 5.08 20.49
N ASP A 107 25.61 5.19 19.15
CA ASP A 107 26.79 5.82 18.50
C ASP A 107 26.54 7.21 17.88
N LEU A 108 25.43 7.88 18.19
CA LEU A 108 25.32 9.34 17.98
C LEU A 108 26.03 10.08 19.12
N VAL A 109 27.35 9.90 19.19
CA VAL A 109 28.24 10.77 19.96
C VAL A 109 28.34 12.10 19.22
N GLN A 110 27.96 13.16 19.94
CA GLN A 110 28.27 14.58 19.77
C GLN A 110 29.14 14.93 18.55
N ASP A 111 28.57 15.69 17.62
CA ASP A 111 29.36 16.69 16.90
C ASP A 111 28.80 18.08 17.25
N GLU A 112 29.74 18.94 17.61
CA GLU A 112 29.56 20.22 18.25
C GLU A 112 28.69 21.16 17.40
N PHE A 113 27.68 21.77 18.02
CA PHE A 113 27.18 23.06 17.55
C PHE A 113 28.30 24.07 17.82
N GLU A 114 29.22 24.23 16.87
CA GLU A 114 30.10 25.40 16.86
C GLU A 114 29.24 26.64 16.63
N ASP A 115 29.19 27.43 17.70
CA ASP A 115 28.59 28.74 17.85
C ASP A 115 29.22 29.69 16.80
N ILE A 116 28.51 29.96 15.70
CA ILE A 116 28.93 30.99 14.75
C ILE A 116 28.66 32.34 15.41
N THR A 117 29.67 32.90 16.05
CA THR A 117 29.63 34.28 16.52
C THR A 117 29.78 35.20 15.31
N GLU A 118 28.71 35.94 14.99
CA GLU A 118 28.76 37.10 14.10
C GLU A 118 29.50 38.24 14.81
N ASP A 119 30.81 38.36 14.60
CA ASP A 119 31.52 39.64 14.76
C ASP A 119 32.88 39.57 14.03
N ASP A 120 32.84 39.72 12.70
CA ASP A 120 34.01 40.02 11.86
C ASP A 120 33.59 41.05 10.79
N LEU A 121 33.09 42.20 11.25
CA LEU A 121 32.88 43.43 10.47
C LEU A 121 33.72 44.59 11.01
#